data_AF-A0A258UBD8-F1
#
_entry.id   AF-A0A258UBD8-F1
#
_cell.length_a   1.000
_cell.length_b   1.000
_cell.length_c   1.000
_cell.angle_alpha   90.00
_cell.angle_beta   90.00
_cell.angle_gamma   90.00
#
_symmetry.space_group_name_H-M   'P 1'
#
loop_
_entity.id
_entity.type
_entity.pdbx_description
1 polymer ?
#
loop_
_entity_poly.entity_id
_entity_poly.type
_entity_poly.pdbx_seq_one_letter_code
_entity_poly.pdbx_strand_id
1 'polypeptide(L)'
;MEEITYLIVRKQFPDTPISDILLKIASNKDVNFKGYSVGFVAAFSDFLYDHKEEVIEFMAEHGYAEFMNTVPLNESVVPKGATQPQVVTIMNKYLTKLGIDNELIIIDPYFLAPTRIPNYPQLIESILKNHVTNLETLRIITTCNTSKIDNSLLSSIESLLQSHKPTLKIIHNKSDDFHDRYWISNNREKAIVTGTSINGLGNKLALVDRVNTSDVSDIVNELISKGLI
;
A
#
# COMPACT_ATOMS: atom_id res chain seq x y z
N MET A 1 41.81 -0.40 11.66
CA MET A 1 40.44 -0.70 11.20
C MET A 1 39.80 -1.52 12.29
N GLU A 2 38.66 -1.09 12.82
CA GLU A 2 37.88 -1.93 13.74
C GLU A 2 37.20 -3.03 12.93
N GLU A 3 37.39 -4.28 13.36
CA GLU A 3 36.81 -5.46 12.74
C GLU A 3 35.32 -5.52 13.11
N ILE A 4 34.45 -5.11 12.18
CA ILE A 4 33.00 -5.13 12.41
C ILE A 4 32.51 -6.56 12.25
N THR A 5 32.18 -7.21 13.36
CA THR A 5 31.58 -8.55 13.36
C THR A 5 30.06 -8.45 13.28
N TYR A 6 29.48 -9.11 12.28
CA TYR A 6 28.02 -9.21 12.12
C TYR A 6 27.49 -10.50 12.77
N LEU A 7 26.41 -10.35 13.54
CA LEU A 7 25.73 -11.46 14.22
C LEU A 7 24.36 -11.71 13.57
N ILE A 8 24.06 -12.95 13.21
CA ILE A 8 22.70 -13.35 12.86
C ILE A 8 21.97 -13.77 14.14
N VAL A 9 20.78 -13.19 14.33
CA VAL A 9 19.89 -13.50 15.45
C VAL A 9 18.59 -14.10 14.89
N ARG A 10 18.30 -15.36 15.23
CA ARG A 10 17.05 -16.07 14.84
C ARG A 10 16.23 -16.41 16.07
N LYS A 11 14.90 -16.34 15.97
CA LYS A 11 14.02 -16.78 17.06
C LYS A 11 14.17 -18.28 17.30
N GLN A 12 14.32 -18.71 18.55
CA GLN A 12 14.19 -20.13 18.93
C GLN A 12 12.73 -20.51 19.12
N PHE A 13 11.91 -19.58 19.60
CA PHE A 13 10.48 -19.78 19.83
C PHE A 13 9.66 -18.81 18.97
N PRO A 14 8.56 -19.25 18.31
CA PRO A 14 7.75 -18.43 17.40
C PRO A 14 7.29 -17.10 18.00
N ASP A 15 6.98 -17.11 19.29
CA ASP A 15 6.38 -15.98 20.02
C ASP A 15 7.39 -14.95 20.54
N THR A 16 8.70 -15.16 20.29
CA THR A 16 9.74 -14.25 20.80
C THR A 16 9.74 -12.95 19.98
N PRO A 17 9.54 -11.75 20.57
CA PRO A 17 9.36 -10.51 19.81
C PRO A 17 10.68 -9.85 19.38
N ILE A 18 10.90 -9.72 18.07
CA ILE A 18 12.16 -9.15 17.51
C ILE A 18 12.25 -7.62 17.63
N SER A 19 11.11 -6.95 17.81
CA SER A 19 11.04 -5.48 17.87
C SER A 19 11.73 -4.89 19.10
N ASP A 20 11.71 -5.58 20.24
CA ASP A 20 12.38 -5.14 21.48
C ASP A 20 13.90 -5.12 21.33
N ILE A 21 14.46 -6.10 20.60
CA ILE A 21 15.89 -6.14 20.26
C ILE A 21 16.27 -4.93 19.41
N LEU A 22 15.55 -4.68 18.32
CA LEU A 22 15.85 -3.60 17.39
C LEU A 22 15.78 -2.22 18.08
N LEU A 23 14.78 -2.02 18.94
CA LEU A 23 14.62 -0.78 19.71
C LEU A 23 15.76 -0.54 20.71
N LYS A 24 16.23 -1.60 21.39
CA LYS A 24 17.34 -1.52 22.33
C LYS A 24 18.67 -1.23 21.63
N ILE A 25 18.94 -1.92 20.52
CA ILE A 25 20.12 -1.63 19.67
C ILE A 25 20.09 -0.17 19.19
N ALA A 26 18.97 0.28 18.64
CA ALA A 26 18.82 1.65 18.15
C ALA A 26 18.94 2.71 19.26
N SER A 27 18.68 2.34 20.51
CA SER A 27 18.80 3.21 21.68
C SER A 27 20.15 3.07 22.40
N ASN A 28 21.10 2.32 21.84
CA ASN A 28 22.39 1.99 22.45
C ASN A 28 22.26 1.39 23.86
N LYS A 29 21.28 0.50 24.04
CA LYS A 29 20.98 -0.21 25.29
C LYS A 29 21.31 -1.69 25.15
N ASP A 30 21.66 -2.32 26.27
CA ASP A 30 21.94 -3.75 26.32
C ASP A 30 20.77 -4.60 25.82
N VAL A 31 21.11 -5.65 25.09
CA VAL A 31 20.15 -6.60 24.51
C VAL A 31 20.33 -7.97 25.17
N ASN A 32 19.21 -8.57 25.56
CA ASN A 32 19.19 -9.95 26.02
C ASN A 32 18.73 -10.88 24.90
N PHE A 33 19.61 -11.78 24.45
CA PHE A 33 19.33 -12.75 23.40
C PHE A 33 18.77 -14.09 23.90
N LYS A 34 18.32 -14.18 25.17
CA LYS A 34 17.64 -15.37 25.70
C LYS A 34 16.37 -15.67 24.89
N GLY A 35 16.28 -16.86 24.31
CA GLY A 35 15.22 -17.25 23.37
C GLY A 35 15.56 -17.03 21.88
N TYR A 36 16.81 -16.66 21.58
CA TYR A 36 17.32 -16.51 20.23
C TYR A 36 18.57 -17.38 20.01
N SER A 37 18.71 -17.88 18.78
CA SER A 37 19.94 -18.50 18.30
C SER A 37 20.80 -17.42 17.67
N VAL A 38 22.03 -17.28 18.19
CA VAL A 38 23.03 -16.32 17.70
C VAL A 38 24.14 -17.09 16.99
N GLY A 39 24.48 -16.68 15.77
CA GLY A 39 25.56 -17.29 14.98
C GLY A 39 26.51 -16.25 14.40
N PHE A 40 27.79 -16.62 14.26
CA PHE A 40 28.80 -15.84 13.56
C PHE A 40 28.70 -16.06 12.05
N VAL A 41 28.81 -14.98 11.28
CA VAL A 41 28.89 -15.04 9.81
C VAL A 41 30.25 -14.50 9.41
N ALA A 42 31.13 -15.38 8.93
CA ALA A 42 32.34 -14.97 8.21
C ALA A 42 32.14 -15.14 6.70
N ALA A 43 31.58 -16.25 6.23
CA ALA A 43 31.67 -16.61 4.81
C ALA A 43 30.81 -15.81 3.81
N PHE A 44 29.73 -15.14 4.23
CA PHE A 44 28.87 -14.37 3.30
C PHE A 44 29.15 -12.86 3.32
N SER A 45 29.67 -12.36 4.45
CA SER A 45 30.09 -10.96 4.60
C SER A 45 31.48 -10.73 4.03
N ASP A 46 32.42 -11.67 4.19
CA ASP A 46 33.81 -11.46 3.76
C ASP A 46 33.90 -11.35 2.22
N PHE A 47 33.15 -12.18 1.48
CA PHE A 47 33.08 -12.08 0.01
C PHE A 47 32.46 -10.75 -0.46
N LEU A 48 31.37 -10.30 0.18
CA LEU A 48 30.72 -9.01 -0.15
C LEU A 48 31.55 -7.81 0.30
N TYR A 49 32.36 -7.97 1.34
CA TYR A 49 33.25 -6.94 1.88
C TYR A 49 34.52 -6.80 1.03
N ASP A 50 35.12 -7.92 0.65
CA ASP A 50 36.32 -7.98 -0.19
C ASP A 50 36.03 -7.47 -1.62
N HIS A 51 34.81 -7.66 -2.12
CA HIS A 51 34.34 -7.13 -3.40
C HIS A 51 33.34 -5.97 -3.26
N LYS A 52 33.38 -5.26 -2.11
CA LYS A 52 32.48 -4.14 -1.79
C LYS A 52 32.42 -3.10 -2.90
N GLU A 53 33.57 -2.72 -3.46
CA GLU A 53 33.64 -1.66 -4.47
C GLU A 53 33.00 -2.11 -5.77
N GLU A 54 33.25 -3.34 -6.21
CA GLU A 54 32.62 -3.96 -7.38
C GLU A 54 31.10 -4.14 -7.20
N VAL A 55 30.65 -4.51 -5.99
CA VAL A 55 29.22 -4.62 -5.66
C VAL A 55 28.54 -3.25 -5.66
N ILE A 56 29.19 -2.22 -5.09
CA ILE A 56 28.66 -0.85 -5.08
C ILE A 56 28.61 -0.29 -6.50
N GLU A 57 29.65 -0.52 -7.31
CA GLU A 57 29.71 -0.09 -8.70
C GLU A 57 28.64 -0.79 -9.54
N PHE A 58 28.51 -2.12 -9.41
CA PHE A 58 27.42 -2.89 -10.03
C PHE A 58 26.04 -2.40 -9.60
N MET A 59 25.81 -2.14 -8.31
CA MET A 59 24.53 -1.61 -7.82
C MET A 59 24.28 -0.17 -8.27
N ALA A 60 25.32 0.64 -8.47
CA ALA A 60 25.21 1.99 -9.00
C ALA A 60 24.88 2.01 -10.50
N GLU A 61 25.42 1.04 -11.26
CA GLU A 61 25.21 0.90 -12.70
C GLU A 61 23.90 0.17 -13.05
N HIS A 62 23.54 -0.88 -12.30
CA HIS A 62 22.44 -1.80 -12.63
C HIS A 62 21.28 -1.76 -11.63
N GLY A 63 21.46 -1.11 -10.48
CA GLY A 63 20.43 -0.99 -9.45
C GLY A 63 20.35 -2.20 -8.52
N TYR A 64 19.89 -1.94 -7.29
CA TYR A 64 19.81 -2.95 -6.21
C TYR A 64 18.87 -4.14 -6.52
N ALA A 65 17.79 -3.92 -7.29
CA ALA A 65 16.83 -4.96 -7.64
C ALA A 65 17.44 -6.05 -8.54
N GLU A 66 18.36 -5.65 -9.43
CA GLU A 66 19.10 -6.56 -10.30
C GLU A 66 20.17 -7.32 -9.52
N PHE A 67 20.87 -6.65 -8.58
CA PHE A 67 21.84 -7.28 -7.66
C PHE A 67 21.23 -8.38 -6.79
N MET A 68 20.05 -8.14 -6.22
CA MET A 68 19.37 -9.13 -5.37
C MET A 68 18.70 -10.24 -6.19
N ASN A 69 18.70 -10.13 -7.53
CA ASN A 69 17.95 -10.97 -8.47
C ASN A 69 16.49 -11.24 -8.01
N THR A 70 15.96 -10.32 -7.21
CA THR A 70 14.67 -10.38 -6.52
C THR A 70 14.20 -8.97 -6.24
N VAL A 71 12.98 -8.66 -6.67
CA VAL A 71 12.19 -7.59 -6.07
C VAL A 71 11.47 -8.25 -4.89
N PRO A 72 11.62 -7.79 -3.63
CA PRO A 72 10.77 -8.29 -2.56
C PRO A 72 9.32 -7.82 -2.82
N LEU A 73 8.59 -8.61 -3.62
CA LEU A 73 7.14 -8.50 -3.81
C LEU A 73 6.48 -8.93 -2.49
N ASN A 74 6.24 -7.97 -1.61
CA ASN A 74 5.36 -8.17 -0.45
C ASN A 74 3.91 -7.83 -0.82
N GLU A 75 3.46 -8.27 -2.00
CA GLU A 75 2.09 -8.08 -2.45
C GLU A 75 1.13 -8.83 -1.51
N SER A 76 0.06 -8.17 -1.08
CA SER A 76 -1.01 -8.85 -0.38
C SER A 76 -1.96 -9.49 -1.37
N VAL A 77 -2.06 -10.82 -1.31
CA VAL A 77 -3.03 -11.58 -2.10
C VAL A 77 -4.37 -11.60 -1.37
N VAL A 78 -5.40 -11.09 -2.03
CA VAL A 78 -6.80 -11.26 -1.62
C VAL A 78 -7.34 -12.51 -2.32
N PRO A 79 -7.58 -13.62 -1.59
CA PRO A 79 -8.03 -14.86 -2.20
C PRO A 79 -9.47 -14.74 -2.72
N LYS A 80 -9.79 -15.55 -3.73
CA LYS A 80 -11.18 -15.75 -4.13
C LYS A 80 -11.96 -16.36 -2.95
N GLY A 81 -13.12 -15.80 -2.65
CA GLY A 81 -13.92 -16.13 -1.48
C GLY A 81 -13.57 -15.33 -0.22
N ALA A 82 -12.65 -14.36 -0.28
CA ALA A 82 -12.39 -13.48 0.87
C ALA A 82 -13.67 -12.77 1.30
N THR A 83 -13.95 -12.80 2.60
CA THR A 83 -15.09 -12.15 3.22
C THR A 83 -14.90 -10.62 3.25
N GLN A 84 -15.99 -9.86 3.32
CA GLN A 84 -15.92 -8.40 3.43
C GLN A 84 -15.04 -7.92 4.61
N PRO A 85 -15.12 -8.50 5.83
CA PRO A 85 -14.23 -8.14 6.92
C PRO A 85 -12.74 -8.37 6.61
N GLN A 86 -12.40 -9.43 5.85
CA GLN A 86 -11.02 -9.67 5.43
C GLN A 86 -10.55 -8.61 4.43
N VAL A 87 -11.37 -8.25 3.45
CA VAL A 87 -11.09 -7.15 2.51
C VAL A 87 -10.88 -5.84 3.25
N VAL A 88 -11.78 -5.49 4.18
CA VAL A 88 -11.68 -4.30 5.04
C VAL A 88 -10.37 -4.31 5.84
N THR A 89 -9.99 -5.46 6.41
CA THR A 89 -8.75 -5.60 7.19
C THR A 89 -7.52 -5.38 6.32
N ILE A 90 -7.48 -5.95 5.11
CA ILE A 90 -6.36 -5.79 4.18
C ILE A 90 -6.26 -4.33 3.73
N MET A 91 -7.35 -3.74 3.25
CA MET A 91 -7.34 -2.34 2.81
C MET A 91 -6.92 -1.38 3.93
N ASN A 92 -7.48 -1.52 5.15
CA ASN A 92 -7.10 -0.68 6.28
C ASN A 92 -5.60 -0.72 6.61
N LYS A 93 -4.94 -1.89 6.48
CA LYS A 93 -3.48 -1.99 6.69
C LYS A 93 -2.72 -1.08 5.72
N TYR A 94 -3.11 -1.12 4.45
CA TYR A 94 -2.50 -0.29 3.41
C TYR A 94 -2.83 1.19 3.59
N LEU A 95 -4.10 1.54 3.80
CA LEU A 95 -4.54 2.93 3.96
C LEU A 95 -3.92 3.61 5.20
N THR A 96 -3.74 2.86 6.29
CA THR A 96 -3.02 3.36 7.48
C THR A 96 -1.57 3.72 7.16
N LYS A 97 -0.89 2.94 6.30
CA LYS A 97 0.51 3.20 5.88
C LYS A 97 0.62 4.21 4.75
N LEU A 98 -0.44 4.37 3.97
CA LEU A 98 -0.57 5.39 2.93
C LEU A 98 -0.49 6.80 3.54
N GLY A 99 -0.98 6.96 4.78
CA GLY A 99 -0.93 8.24 5.49
C GLY A 99 -1.99 9.19 5.00
N ILE A 100 -3.26 8.75 5.02
CA ILE A 100 -4.38 9.53 4.52
C ILE A 100 -4.69 10.68 5.49
N ASP A 101 -4.41 11.90 5.03
CA ASP A 101 -4.81 13.17 5.60
C ASP A 101 -5.36 14.07 4.48
N ASN A 102 -6.28 15.00 4.75
CA ASN A 102 -6.83 16.01 3.84
C ASN A 102 -7.45 15.55 2.48
N GLU A 103 -6.75 14.82 1.63
CA GLU A 103 -7.18 14.35 0.31
C GLU A 103 -6.91 12.84 0.13
N LEU A 104 -7.87 12.14 -0.50
CA LEU A 104 -7.67 10.80 -1.05
C LEU A 104 -8.15 10.82 -2.49
N ILE A 105 -7.32 10.32 -3.41
CA ILE A 105 -7.68 10.18 -4.82
C ILE A 105 -7.83 8.69 -5.12
N ILE A 106 -9.03 8.29 -5.56
CA ILE A 106 -9.33 6.93 -6.01
C ILE A 106 -9.49 6.96 -7.53
N ILE A 107 -8.56 6.32 -8.23
CA ILE A 107 -8.65 6.04 -9.66
C ILE A 107 -9.07 4.59 -9.79
N ASP A 108 -10.28 4.32 -10.28
CA ASP A 108 -10.73 2.97 -10.55
C ASP A 108 -11.91 3.02 -11.54
N PRO A 109 -11.72 2.54 -12.79
CA PRO A 109 -12.73 2.60 -13.82
C PRO A 109 -14.07 1.96 -13.44
N TYR A 110 -14.07 1.02 -12.48
CA TYR A 110 -15.22 0.24 -12.08
C TYR A 110 -15.65 0.48 -10.63
N PHE A 111 -15.12 1.51 -9.95
CA PHE A 111 -15.43 1.82 -8.56
C PHE A 111 -16.93 2.03 -8.32
N LEU A 112 -17.60 2.66 -9.29
CA LEU A 112 -19.03 2.95 -9.30
C LEU A 112 -19.80 2.05 -10.28
N ALA A 113 -19.22 0.93 -10.72
CA ALA A 113 -19.93 0.03 -11.62
C ALA A 113 -21.05 -0.73 -10.89
N PRO A 114 -22.15 -1.09 -11.59
CA PRO A 114 -23.18 -1.95 -11.03
C PRO A 114 -22.57 -3.17 -10.34
N THR A 115 -22.96 -3.39 -9.09
CA THR A 115 -22.31 -4.37 -8.20
C THR A 115 -23.28 -5.46 -7.78
N ARG A 116 -22.76 -6.67 -7.60
CA ARG A 116 -23.49 -7.79 -6.97
C ARG A 116 -23.29 -7.82 -5.45
N ILE A 117 -22.46 -6.95 -4.90
CA ILE A 117 -22.22 -6.83 -3.46
C ILE A 117 -23.40 -6.06 -2.86
N PRO A 118 -24.31 -6.70 -2.09
CA PRO A 118 -25.56 -6.06 -1.68
C PRO A 118 -25.37 -4.80 -0.82
N ASN A 119 -24.29 -4.75 -0.04
CA ASN A 119 -23.96 -3.66 0.89
C ASN A 119 -22.67 -2.95 0.48
N TYR A 120 -22.46 -2.75 -0.81
CA TYR A 120 -21.23 -2.13 -1.32
C TYR A 120 -20.95 -0.75 -0.72
N PRO A 121 -21.93 0.17 -0.57
CA PRO A 121 -21.68 1.45 0.10
C PRO A 121 -21.16 1.29 1.54
N GLN A 122 -21.70 0.34 2.32
CA GLN A 122 -21.25 0.05 3.69
C GLN A 122 -19.88 -0.60 3.74
N LEU A 123 -19.50 -1.35 2.70
CA LEU A 123 -18.14 -1.87 2.55
C LEU A 123 -17.14 -0.72 2.36
N ILE A 124 -17.45 0.25 1.47
CA ILE A 124 -16.62 1.44 1.27
C ILE A 124 -16.52 2.27 2.54
N GLU A 125 -17.63 2.51 3.22
CA GLU A 125 -17.67 3.15 4.54
C GLU A 125 -16.75 2.42 5.53
N SER A 126 -16.85 1.10 5.63
CA SER A 126 -16.02 0.30 6.55
C SER A 126 -14.52 0.35 6.25
N ILE A 127 -14.14 0.51 4.97
CA ILE A 127 -12.76 0.70 4.55
C ILE A 127 -12.25 2.10 4.93
N LEU A 128 -13.09 3.13 4.79
CA LEU A 128 -12.67 4.53 4.94
C LEU A 128 -12.95 5.12 6.33
N LYS A 129 -13.79 4.51 7.17
CA LYS A 129 -14.27 5.09 8.44
C LYS A 129 -13.17 5.56 9.38
N ASN A 130 -12.02 4.88 9.39
CA ASN A 130 -10.89 5.23 10.26
C ASN A 130 -10.07 6.42 9.73
N HIS A 131 -10.35 6.86 8.50
CA HIS A 131 -9.61 7.91 7.79
C HIS A 131 -10.50 9.08 7.40
N VAL A 132 -11.83 8.89 7.32
CA VAL A 132 -12.79 9.88 6.81
C VAL A 132 -12.77 11.19 7.59
N THR A 133 -12.55 11.15 8.92
CA THR A 133 -12.49 12.37 9.75
C THR A 133 -11.32 13.26 9.39
N ASN A 134 -10.22 12.68 8.87
CA ASN A 134 -9.03 13.41 8.45
C ASN A 134 -9.12 13.92 7.00
N LEU A 135 -10.11 13.49 6.22
CA LEU A 135 -10.27 13.87 4.82
C LEU A 135 -11.12 15.14 4.67
N GLU A 136 -10.64 16.15 3.97
CA GLU A 136 -11.45 17.27 3.49
C GLU A 136 -12.01 17.00 2.09
N THR A 137 -11.26 16.27 1.24
CA THR A 137 -11.66 15.94 -0.12
C THR A 137 -11.46 14.46 -0.42
N LEU A 138 -12.48 13.82 -0.99
CA LEU A 138 -12.38 12.51 -1.64
C LEU A 138 -12.59 12.70 -3.14
N ARG A 139 -11.57 12.43 -3.95
CA ARG A 139 -11.69 12.43 -5.41
C ARG A 139 -11.87 11.01 -5.91
N ILE A 140 -12.86 10.82 -6.77
CA ILE A 140 -13.18 9.55 -7.40
C ILE A 140 -13.06 9.77 -8.91
N ILE A 141 -12.24 8.97 -9.58
CA ILE A 141 -11.99 9.03 -11.02
C ILE A 141 -12.37 7.68 -11.60
N THR A 142 -13.41 7.65 -12.43
CA THR A 142 -13.93 6.44 -13.08
C THR A 142 -13.86 6.55 -14.61
N THR A 143 -14.30 5.50 -15.31
CA THR A 143 -14.46 5.52 -16.78
C THR A 143 -15.37 6.66 -17.25
N CYS A 144 -15.17 7.12 -18.50
CA CYS A 144 -16.10 8.02 -19.19
C CYS A 144 -17.38 7.31 -19.66
N ASN A 145 -17.37 5.98 -19.74
CA ASN A 145 -18.53 5.20 -20.16
C ASN A 145 -19.63 5.21 -19.09
N THR A 146 -20.61 6.09 -19.26
CA THR A 146 -21.73 6.30 -18.31
C THR A 146 -22.60 5.07 -18.10
N SER A 147 -22.66 4.13 -19.05
CA SER A 147 -23.39 2.87 -18.87
C SER A 147 -22.77 1.96 -17.81
N LYS A 148 -21.50 2.19 -17.47
CA LYS A 148 -20.75 1.49 -16.42
C LYS A 148 -20.75 2.25 -15.09
N ILE A 149 -21.55 3.30 -14.94
CA ILE A 149 -21.61 4.11 -13.71
C ILE A 149 -23.03 4.04 -13.15
N ASP A 150 -23.12 3.56 -11.92
CA ASP A 150 -24.33 3.62 -11.12
C ASP A 150 -24.28 4.85 -10.21
N ASN A 151 -24.97 5.92 -10.61
CA ASN A 151 -25.01 7.17 -9.85
C ASN A 151 -25.66 6.98 -8.46
N SER A 152 -26.51 5.98 -8.28
CA SER A 152 -27.12 5.70 -6.96
C SER A 152 -26.08 5.21 -5.95
N LEU A 153 -25.04 4.50 -6.41
CA LEU A 153 -23.91 4.10 -5.56
C LEU A 153 -23.12 5.32 -5.10
N LEU A 154 -22.87 6.28 -5.99
CA LEU A 154 -22.17 7.52 -5.62
C LEU A 154 -22.94 8.27 -4.53
N SER A 155 -24.24 8.51 -4.71
CA SER A 155 -25.05 9.22 -3.71
C SER A 155 -25.14 8.46 -2.38
N SER A 156 -25.16 7.13 -2.42
CA SER A 156 -25.20 6.28 -1.21
C SER A 156 -23.88 6.33 -0.44
N ILE A 157 -22.74 6.23 -1.15
CA ILE A 157 -21.41 6.36 -0.57
C ILE A 157 -21.24 7.77 0.01
N GLU A 158 -21.65 8.80 -0.72
CA GLU A 158 -21.58 10.19 -0.27
C GLU A 158 -22.36 10.39 1.02
N SER A 159 -23.62 9.96 1.05
CA SER A 159 -24.46 10.07 2.25
C SER A 159 -23.87 9.37 3.47
N LEU A 160 -23.32 8.16 3.29
CA LEU A 160 -22.68 7.41 4.37
C LEU A 160 -21.42 8.11 4.88
N LEU A 161 -20.51 8.53 3.99
CA LEU A 161 -19.27 9.19 4.40
C LEU A 161 -19.52 10.57 5.03
N GLN A 162 -20.47 11.33 4.49
CA GLN A 162 -20.85 12.63 5.04
C GLN A 162 -21.60 12.51 6.39
N SER A 163 -22.19 11.36 6.70
CA SER A 163 -22.72 11.11 8.06
C SER A 163 -21.62 11.08 9.12
N HIS A 164 -20.38 10.72 8.75
CA HIS A 164 -19.20 10.77 9.62
C HIS A 164 -18.49 12.12 9.57
N LYS A 165 -18.50 12.78 8.41
CA LYS A 165 -17.92 14.13 8.22
C LYS A 165 -18.78 14.97 7.26
N PRO A 166 -19.72 15.78 7.76
CA PRO A 166 -20.63 16.56 6.91
C PRO A 166 -19.94 17.56 5.98
N THR A 167 -18.71 17.97 6.29
CA THR A 167 -17.91 18.90 5.47
C THR A 167 -17.10 18.21 4.37
N LEU A 168 -17.10 16.87 4.32
CA LEU A 168 -16.33 16.12 3.32
C LEU A 168 -16.82 16.45 1.91
N LYS A 169 -15.92 17.00 1.10
CA LYS A 169 -16.17 17.25 -0.32
C LYS A 169 -15.87 16.00 -1.12
N ILE A 170 -16.88 15.47 -1.82
CA ILE A 170 -16.69 14.36 -2.75
C ILE A 170 -16.73 14.90 -4.18
N ILE A 171 -15.69 14.64 -4.95
CA ILE A 171 -15.56 15.09 -6.33
C ILE A 171 -15.48 13.87 -7.23
N HIS A 172 -16.37 13.81 -8.23
CA HIS A 172 -16.37 12.75 -9.24
C HIS A 172 -15.89 13.29 -10.59
N ASN A 173 -14.77 12.77 -11.07
CA ASN A 173 -14.24 13.01 -12.41
C ASN A 173 -14.26 11.72 -13.23
N LYS A 174 -14.07 11.86 -14.55
CA LYS A 174 -14.05 10.73 -15.49
C LYS A 174 -12.84 10.81 -16.40
N SER A 175 -12.18 9.68 -16.62
CA SER A 175 -11.10 9.49 -17.59
C SER A 175 -11.02 8.00 -17.95
N ASP A 176 -10.71 7.72 -19.22
CA ASP A 176 -10.44 6.36 -19.71
C ASP A 176 -8.94 6.09 -19.89
N ASP A 177 -8.07 7.02 -19.48
CA ASP A 177 -6.62 6.93 -19.65
C ASP A 177 -5.95 6.02 -18.61
N PHE A 178 -6.68 5.67 -17.54
CA PHE A 178 -6.18 4.82 -16.47
C PHE A 178 -6.84 3.45 -16.52
N HIS A 179 -6.04 2.43 -16.81
CA HIS A 179 -6.50 1.03 -16.79
C HIS A 179 -6.48 0.41 -15.39
N ASP A 180 -5.48 0.77 -14.60
CA ASP A 180 -5.24 0.22 -13.26
C ASP A 180 -6.03 0.97 -12.19
N ARG A 181 -6.07 0.38 -10.98
CA ARG A 181 -6.77 0.97 -9.84
C ARG A 181 -5.78 1.50 -8.83
N TYR A 182 -5.77 2.82 -8.63
CA TYR A 182 -4.85 3.49 -7.74
C TYR A 182 -5.60 4.21 -6.62
N TRP A 183 -5.06 4.17 -5.41
CA TRP A 183 -5.50 5.00 -4.30
C TRP A 183 -4.30 5.80 -3.81
N ILE A 184 -4.36 7.13 -3.93
CA ILE A 184 -3.22 8.04 -3.76
C ILE A 184 -3.46 8.94 -2.55
N SER A 185 -2.44 9.08 -1.69
CA SER A 185 -2.45 10.00 -0.55
C SER A 185 -2.46 11.46 -0.99
N ASN A 186 -2.89 12.34 -0.10
CA ASN A 186 -2.89 13.78 -0.25
C ASN A 186 -1.54 14.41 -0.62
N ASN A 187 -0.44 13.95 -0.03
CA ASN A 187 0.87 14.46 -0.39
C ASN A 187 1.32 14.02 -1.80
N ARG A 188 0.54 13.18 -2.49
CA ARG A 188 0.78 12.71 -3.86
C ARG A 188 2.12 11.98 -4.05
N GLU A 189 2.70 11.47 -2.97
CA GLU A 189 3.98 10.73 -2.99
C GLU A 189 3.80 9.22 -2.78
N LYS A 190 2.61 8.81 -2.33
CA LYS A 190 2.31 7.43 -1.99
C LYS A 190 1.02 7.00 -2.66
N ALA A 191 1.04 5.83 -3.27
CA ALA A 191 -0.17 5.17 -3.74
C ALA A 191 -0.18 3.68 -3.42
N ILE A 192 -1.36 3.08 -3.45
CA ILE A 192 -1.54 1.64 -3.57
C ILE A 192 -2.21 1.32 -4.88
N VAL A 193 -1.92 0.13 -5.41
CA VAL A 193 -2.57 -0.45 -6.57
C VAL A 193 -3.41 -1.65 -6.15
N THR A 194 -4.59 -1.81 -6.75
CA THR A 194 -5.39 -3.02 -6.59
C THR A 194 -5.60 -3.70 -7.94
N GLY A 195 -5.36 -5.02 -8.00
CA GLY A 195 -5.51 -5.82 -9.23
C GLY A 195 -6.98 -5.93 -9.71
N THR A 196 -7.94 -5.55 -8.86
CA THR A 196 -9.35 -5.43 -9.20
C THR A 196 -9.97 -4.28 -8.41
N SER A 197 -11.09 -3.74 -8.91
CA SER A 197 -11.91 -2.80 -8.15
C SER A 197 -12.34 -3.40 -6.81
N ILE A 198 -12.64 -2.58 -5.80
CA ILE A 198 -13.28 -3.06 -4.56
C ILE A 198 -14.55 -3.86 -4.87
N ASN A 199 -15.28 -3.50 -5.93
CA ASN A 199 -16.44 -4.23 -6.44
C ASN A 199 -16.12 -5.70 -6.81
N GLY A 200 -14.87 -6.00 -7.18
CA GLY A 200 -14.38 -7.34 -7.50
C GLY A 200 -13.49 -7.99 -6.43
N LEU A 201 -13.09 -7.26 -5.38
CA LEU A 201 -12.19 -7.79 -4.36
C LEU A 201 -12.87 -8.89 -3.54
N GLY A 202 -12.19 -10.02 -3.37
CA GLY A 202 -12.75 -11.23 -2.76
C GLY A 202 -13.63 -12.07 -3.69
N ASN A 203 -14.20 -11.50 -4.77
CA ASN A 203 -14.88 -12.27 -5.81
C ASN A 203 -13.90 -12.97 -6.76
N LYS A 204 -12.72 -12.39 -6.93
CA LYS A 204 -11.60 -12.90 -7.71
C LYS A 204 -10.33 -12.86 -6.87
N LEU A 205 -9.35 -13.70 -7.26
CA LEU A 205 -7.99 -13.56 -6.78
C LEU A 205 -7.46 -12.19 -7.25
N ALA A 206 -6.92 -11.40 -6.35
CA ALA A 206 -6.43 -10.07 -6.66
C ALA A 206 -5.27 -9.66 -5.77
N LEU A 207 -4.43 -8.79 -6.29
CA LEU A 207 -3.27 -8.23 -5.60
C LEU A 207 -3.63 -6.86 -5.03
N VAL A 208 -3.05 -6.54 -3.89
CA VAL A 208 -2.99 -5.19 -3.35
C VAL A 208 -1.53 -4.93 -2.98
N ASP A 209 -0.97 -3.84 -3.50
CA ASP A 209 0.43 -3.50 -3.22
C ASP A 209 0.67 -1.98 -3.22
N ARG A 210 1.87 -1.57 -2.80
CA ARG A 210 2.37 -0.20 -2.87
C ARG A 210 2.93 0.07 -4.27
N VAL A 211 2.66 1.28 -4.76
CA VAL A 211 3.27 1.80 -5.97
C VAL A 211 4.58 2.51 -5.58
N ASN A 212 5.63 2.30 -6.37
CA ASN A 212 6.91 2.98 -6.19
C ASN A 212 6.74 4.50 -6.39
N THR A 213 7.48 5.30 -5.63
CA THR A 213 7.28 6.77 -5.62
C THR A 213 7.50 7.43 -6.99
N SER A 214 8.40 6.92 -7.83
CA SER A 214 8.58 7.39 -9.22
C SER A 214 7.28 7.28 -10.01
N ASP A 215 6.67 6.10 -9.97
CA ASP A 215 5.47 5.80 -10.76
C ASP A 215 4.27 6.58 -10.21
N VAL A 216 4.21 6.81 -8.88
CA VAL A 216 3.23 7.71 -8.29
C VAL A 216 3.36 9.12 -8.88
N SER A 217 4.59 9.64 -9.01
CA SER A 217 4.82 10.95 -9.60
C SER A 217 4.33 11.01 -11.05
N ASP A 218 4.57 9.97 -11.85
CA ASP A 218 4.11 9.92 -13.24
C ASP A 218 2.57 9.90 -13.33
N ILE A 219 1.92 9.09 -12.50
CA ILE A 219 0.45 9.04 -12.40
C ILE A 219 -0.11 10.42 -12.00
N VAL A 220 0.48 11.06 -11.00
CA VAL A 220 0.06 12.38 -10.51
C VAL A 220 0.26 13.46 -11.58
N ASN A 221 1.37 13.43 -12.30
CA ASN A 221 1.63 14.35 -13.40
C ASN A 221 0.57 14.20 -14.51
N GLU A 222 0.16 12.97 -14.81
CA GLU A 222 -0.90 12.71 -15.78
C GLU A 222 -2.28 13.20 -15.29
N LEU A 223 -2.57 13.06 -14.00
CA LEU A 223 -3.78 13.63 -13.41
C LEU A 223 -3.80 15.16 -13.51
N ILE A 224 -2.67 15.82 -13.25
CA ILE A 224 -2.53 17.28 -13.35
C ILE A 224 -2.64 17.73 -14.81
N SER A 225 -1.95 17.05 -15.73
CA SER A 225 -1.94 17.40 -17.17
C SER A 225 -3.35 17.37 -17.77
N LYS A 226 -4.20 16.47 -17.27
CA LYS A 226 -5.61 16.33 -17.67
C LYS A 226 -6.60 17.19 -16.87
N GLY A 227 -6.15 17.94 -15.87
CA GLY A 227 -7.00 18.75 -15.01
C GLY A 227 -7.97 17.93 -14.16
N LEU A 228 -7.58 16.71 -13.78
CA LEU A 228 -8.38 15.83 -12.91
C LEU A 228 -8.16 16.13 -11.43
N ILE A 229 -7.03 16.74 -11.08
CA ILE A 229 -6.65 17.14 -9.71
C ILE A 229 -5.92 18.48 -9.65
#